data_AF-A0A3D1TXM4-F1
#
_entry.id   AF-A0A3D1TXM4-F1
#
_cell.length_a   1.000
_cell.length_b   1.000
_cell.length_c   1.000
_cell.angle_alpha   90.00
_cell.angle_beta   90.00
_cell.angle_gamma   90.00
#
_symmetry.space_group_name_H-M   'P 1'
#
loop_
_entity.id
_entity.type
_entity.pdbx_description
1 polymer ?
#
loop_
_entity_poly.entity_id
_entity_poly.type
_entity_poly.pdbx_seq_one_letter_code
_entity_poly.pdbx_strand_id
1 'polypeptide(L)'
;MDRLKHLHVRLLATLCITGFLFAVPQQRSSLAVHAASSTAQSLCIAHHPQDFVWYTHSCTGHDEPEIDPLSNNPGSAQNLTWTVVLPTNGASTPVDSVGPTFWIGGAVTDPNSLVGQAFLELQFYPNSLVKGCSSGGGYNVVQDPGVYTACSPVWEVSKKGSSESAAFNAMLTDNASGGPLVMHAGDTITDHQFITAAQDGMHITVTDLTTGRSGTIVLNSKIDGPLMPAFSVQKLGNALGWGIVDDAPNSLVWEIGHTGNYTQPAGQYCVPGSATKPPCYSYDVPTWLKFQPLQIKGVTFGDGSTPSHWSVVSDFGGVAEVNQYCPRYGAPFCYYPWYAYNSQSKTFTYGGDYPGTTKDFGQALQFDQNTNCPSPFGPNTTYCSTVIQ
;
A
#
# COMPACT_ATOMS: atom_id res chain seq x y z
N MET A 1 -14.41 67.82 -52.48
CA MET A 1 -14.52 67.22 -53.81
C MET A 1 -13.72 65.94 -53.82
N ASP A 2 -14.43 64.89 -54.20
CA ASP A 2 -13.99 63.54 -54.54
C ASP A 2 -12.55 63.36 -55.06
N ARG A 3 -11.97 62.24 -54.60
CA ARG A 3 -11.30 61.19 -55.39
C ARG A 3 -9.79 61.24 -55.68
N LEU A 4 -9.24 60.07 -55.34
CA LEU A 4 -8.37 59.17 -56.12
C LEU A 4 -6.83 59.28 -55.96
N LYS A 5 -6.33 58.19 -55.35
CA LYS A 5 -5.26 57.27 -55.80
C LYS A 5 -3.88 57.87 -56.08
N HIS A 6 -2.88 57.39 -55.33
CA HIS A 6 -1.69 56.78 -55.96
C HIS A 6 -1.04 55.73 -55.05
N LEU A 7 -0.89 54.54 -55.65
CA LEU A 7 -0.06 53.42 -55.22
C LEU A 7 1.41 53.77 -55.49
N HIS A 8 2.30 53.61 -54.51
CA HIS A 8 3.75 53.53 -54.75
C HIS A 8 4.36 52.46 -53.83
N VAL A 9 4.87 51.43 -54.47
CA VAL A 9 5.76 50.40 -53.91
C VAL A 9 7.18 50.96 -53.98
N ARG A 10 7.94 50.95 -52.87
CA ARG A 10 9.41 51.00 -52.89
C ARG A 10 10.05 50.19 -51.75
N LEU A 11 10.84 49.22 -52.22
CA LEU A 11 12.09 48.60 -51.76
C LEU A 11 12.53 48.63 -50.28
N LEU A 12 13.02 47.43 -49.93
CA LEU A 12 13.90 47.03 -48.83
C LEU A 12 15.00 48.03 -48.43
N ALA A 13 15.24 48.11 -47.12
CA ALA A 13 16.61 48.21 -46.58
C ALA A 13 16.70 47.39 -45.29
N THR A 14 17.53 46.35 -45.35
CA THR A 14 17.92 45.42 -44.30
C THR A 14 18.75 46.12 -43.23
N LEU A 15 18.42 45.96 -41.95
CA LEU A 15 19.36 46.20 -40.85
C LEU A 15 19.30 45.02 -39.87
N CYS A 16 20.36 44.20 -39.90
CA CYS A 16 20.63 43.14 -38.93
C CYS A 16 21.04 43.78 -37.60
N ILE A 17 20.33 43.48 -36.51
CA ILE A 17 20.84 43.63 -35.15
C ILE A 17 20.70 42.27 -34.47
N THR A 18 21.80 41.54 -34.41
CA THR A 18 22.00 40.32 -33.61
C THR A 18 22.15 40.71 -32.14
N GLY A 19 21.06 40.63 -31.38
CA GLY A 19 21.08 40.70 -29.92
C GLY A 19 21.23 39.30 -29.33
N PHE A 20 22.43 38.97 -28.84
CA PHE A 20 22.67 37.83 -27.96
C PHE A 20 21.96 38.08 -26.62
N LEU A 21 20.79 37.45 -26.42
CA LEU A 21 20.18 37.30 -25.11
C LEU A 21 20.79 36.05 -24.45
N PHE A 22 21.66 36.27 -23.46
CA PHE A 22 22.02 35.23 -22.51
C PHE A 22 20.77 34.84 -21.73
N ALA A 23 20.22 33.66 -22.02
CA ALA A 23 19.21 33.03 -21.19
C ALA A 23 19.89 32.60 -19.88
N VAL A 24 19.65 33.38 -18.81
CA VAL A 24 19.91 32.92 -17.44
C VAL A 24 18.95 31.76 -17.18
N PRO A 25 19.42 30.54 -16.87
CA PRO A 25 18.51 29.48 -16.46
C PRO A 25 17.86 29.90 -15.14
N GLN A 26 16.55 30.15 -15.18
CA GLN A 26 15.73 30.18 -13.98
C GLN A 26 15.83 28.79 -13.34
N GLN A 27 16.71 28.64 -12.34
CA GLN A 27 16.58 27.56 -11.37
C GLN A 27 15.20 27.73 -10.73
N ARG A 28 14.25 26.90 -11.16
CA ARG A 28 13.02 26.69 -10.41
C ARG A 28 13.46 26.05 -9.10
N SER A 29 13.53 26.85 -8.05
CA SER A 29 13.54 26.34 -6.69
C SER A 29 12.28 25.51 -6.52
N SER A 30 12.41 24.19 -6.51
CA SER A 30 11.34 23.30 -6.07
C SER A 30 11.07 23.66 -4.61
N LEU A 31 9.98 24.39 -4.36
CA LEU A 31 9.42 24.47 -3.03
C LEU A 31 9.08 23.04 -2.63
N ALA A 32 9.78 22.50 -1.64
CA ALA A 32 9.44 21.21 -1.06
C ALA A 32 8.00 21.31 -0.53
N VAL A 33 7.06 20.70 -1.25
CA VAL A 33 5.68 20.58 -0.80
C VAL A 33 5.72 19.65 0.39
N HIS A 34 5.51 20.21 1.58
CA HIS A 34 5.33 19.42 2.79
C HIS A 34 3.96 18.75 2.68
N ALA A 35 3.93 17.45 2.91
CA ALA A 35 2.77 16.61 2.71
C ALA A 35 2.28 16.00 4.02
N ALA A 36 1.26 15.15 3.93
CA ALA A 36 0.55 14.58 5.07
C ALA A 36 1.48 14.20 6.23
N SER A 37 1.16 14.75 7.41
CA SER A 37 1.64 14.26 8.68
C SER A 37 0.42 13.74 9.43
N SER A 38 0.38 12.44 9.69
CA SER A 38 -0.57 11.87 10.64
C SER A 38 0.13 11.86 12.00
N THR A 39 -0.22 12.78 12.88
CA THR A 39 0.33 12.80 14.26
C THR A 39 -0.28 11.71 15.15
N ALA A 40 -1.40 11.17 14.67
CA ALA A 40 -2.03 9.91 15.01
C ALA A 40 -2.86 9.58 13.76
N GLN A 41 -2.79 8.37 13.20
CA GLN A 41 -3.98 7.91 12.47
C GLN A 41 -5.10 7.99 13.51
N SER A 42 -6.18 8.70 13.18
CA SER A 42 -7.26 8.99 14.15
C SER A 42 -7.61 7.73 14.91
N LEU A 43 -7.68 7.78 16.24
CA LEU A 43 -8.07 6.64 17.10
C LEU A 43 -9.22 5.88 16.45
N CYS A 44 -8.90 4.77 15.80
CA CYS A 44 -9.90 3.95 15.15
C CYS A 44 -10.57 3.14 16.24
N ILE A 45 -11.80 3.48 16.61
CA ILE A 45 -12.49 2.70 17.66
C ILE A 45 -13.10 1.49 16.97
N ALA A 46 -12.36 0.38 16.99
CA ALA A 46 -12.79 -0.97 16.71
C ALA A 46 -13.81 -1.44 17.77
N HIS A 47 -15.09 -1.08 17.62
CA HIS A 47 -16.16 -1.54 18.49
C HIS A 47 -16.30 -3.04 18.42
N HIS A 48 -16.19 -3.73 19.55
CA HIS A 48 -16.45 -5.15 19.65
C HIS A 48 -17.74 -5.39 20.47
N PRO A 49 -18.97 -5.29 19.89
CA PRO A 49 -20.08 -6.03 20.46
C PRO A 49 -19.72 -7.52 20.44
N GLN A 50 -20.26 -8.28 21.39
CA GLN A 50 -19.83 -9.64 21.77
C GLN A 50 -19.83 -10.70 20.64
N ASP A 51 -20.13 -10.32 19.39
CA ASP A 51 -20.20 -11.17 18.21
C ASP A 51 -19.52 -10.59 16.91
N PHE A 52 -18.93 -9.38 16.90
CA PHE A 52 -18.13 -8.84 15.76
C PHE A 52 -17.37 -7.54 16.12
N VAL A 53 -16.27 -7.23 15.41
CA VAL A 53 -15.62 -5.90 15.46
C VAL A 53 -16.14 -5.01 14.33
N TRP A 54 -16.55 -3.78 14.63
CA TRP A 54 -16.88 -2.74 13.65
C TRP A 54 -16.16 -1.45 14.02
N TYR A 55 -15.57 -0.74 13.05
CA TYR A 55 -14.92 0.52 13.37
C TYR A 55 -15.92 1.66 13.38
N THR A 56 -15.69 2.66 14.24
CA THR A 56 -16.46 3.91 14.23
C THR A 56 -16.58 4.45 12.81
N HIS A 57 -17.70 5.09 12.48
CA HIS A 57 -17.85 5.75 11.19
C HIS A 57 -16.69 6.74 10.97
N SER A 58 -15.98 6.63 9.83
CA SER A 58 -14.68 7.27 9.51
C SER A 58 -13.41 6.64 10.13
N CYS A 59 -13.55 5.56 10.87
CA CYS A 59 -12.47 4.70 11.38
C CYS A 59 -12.37 3.37 10.63
N THR A 60 -13.41 2.99 9.89
CA THR A 60 -13.29 2.11 8.72
C THR A 60 -12.92 2.98 7.53
N GLY A 61 -11.74 2.76 6.97
CA GLY A 61 -11.23 3.59 5.88
C GLY A 61 -10.26 2.86 4.97
N HIS A 62 -9.48 1.91 5.46
CA HIS A 62 -8.56 1.16 4.61
C HIS A 62 -9.36 0.02 3.98
N ASP A 63 -9.79 0.24 2.74
CA ASP A 63 -10.16 -0.88 1.89
C ASP A 63 -8.86 -1.52 1.44
N GLU A 64 -8.68 -2.77 1.86
CA GLU A 64 -7.37 -3.44 1.92
C GLU A 64 -7.43 -4.76 1.15
N PRO A 65 -7.32 -4.70 -0.19
CA PRO A 65 -7.21 -5.88 -1.01
C PRO A 65 -5.88 -6.57 -0.78
N GLU A 66 -5.97 -7.80 -0.28
CA GLU A 66 -4.83 -8.60 0.15
C GLU A 66 -4.50 -9.71 -0.85
N ILE A 67 -3.23 -10.09 -0.87
CA ILE A 67 -2.77 -11.34 -1.47
C ILE A 67 -1.85 -12.08 -0.51
N ASP A 68 -2.17 -13.34 -0.22
CA ASP A 68 -1.45 -14.13 0.78
C ASP A 68 -0.79 -15.36 0.15
N PRO A 69 0.49 -15.64 0.46
CA PRO A 69 1.19 -16.82 0.00
C PRO A 69 0.82 -18.01 0.89
N LEU A 70 0.19 -19.05 0.32
CA LEU A 70 -0.25 -20.20 1.12
C LEU A 70 0.81 -21.30 1.21
N SER A 71 1.07 -21.78 2.43
CA SER A 71 1.91 -22.92 2.74
C SER A 71 1.56 -23.59 4.08
N ASN A 72 1.30 -24.89 4.04
CA ASN A 72 1.07 -25.72 5.23
C ASN A 72 2.36 -26.18 5.93
N ASN A 73 3.54 -25.75 5.45
CA ASN A 73 4.80 -26.19 6.04
C ASN A 73 5.01 -25.56 7.42
N PRO A 74 5.53 -26.31 8.41
CA PRO A 74 5.84 -25.75 9.72
C PRO A 74 6.81 -24.57 9.61
N GLY A 75 6.48 -23.47 10.27
CA GLY A 75 7.31 -22.26 10.29
C GLY A 75 7.15 -21.36 9.07
N SER A 76 6.26 -21.67 8.12
CA SER A 76 6.03 -20.84 6.93
C SER A 76 5.55 -19.42 7.26
N ALA A 77 4.92 -19.19 8.42
CA ALA A 77 4.54 -17.85 8.90
C ALA A 77 5.59 -17.18 9.80
N GLN A 78 6.68 -17.88 10.11
CA GLN A 78 7.72 -17.42 11.03
C GLN A 78 9.05 -17.13 10.33
N ASN A 79 9.15 -17.45 9.05
CA ASN A 79 10.28 -17.18 8.20
C ASN A 79 9.82 -17.19 6.75
N LEU A 80 9.66 -16.01 6.16
CA LEU A 80 9.30 -15.84 4.77
C LEU A 80 9.94 -14.59 4.18
N THR A 81 10.27 -14.66 2.90
CA THR A 81 10.86 -13.54 2.15
C THR A 81 9.99 -13.21 0.96
N TRP A 82 9.42 -12.02 0.96
CA TRP A 82 8.81 -11.42 -0.22
C TRP A 82 9.88 -10.87 -1.15
N THR A 83 9.70 -11.04 -2.46
CA THR A 83 10.50 -10.34 -3.47
C THR A 83 9.57 -9.52 -4.35
N VAL A 84 9.77 -8.21 -4.37
CA VAL A 84 8.91 -7.29 -5.12
C VAL A 84 9.73 -6.29 -5.94
N VAL A 85 9.17 -5.84 -7.06
CA VAL A 85 9.68 -4.67 -7.79
C VAL A 85 8.77 -3.50 -7.50
N LEU A 86 9.36 -2.41 -7.01
CA LEU A 86 8.62 -1.21 -6.62
C LEU A 86 7.97 -0.54 -7.84
N PRO A 87 6.70 -0.08 -7.74
CA PRO A 87 6.02 0.57 -8.84
C PRO A 87 6.74 1.83 -9.31
N THR A 88 6.57 2.18 -10.58
CA THR A 88 7.21 3.36 -11.18
C THR A 88 6.16 4.30 -11.72
N ASN A 89 6.29 5.60 -11.43
CA ASN A 89 5.41 6.64 -11.93
C ASN A 89 5.19 6.55 -13.45
N GLY A 90 3.98 6.86 -13.88
CA GLY A 90 3.65 7.12 -15.26
C GLY A 90 4.14 8.50 -15.71
N ALA A 91 4.05 8.77 -17.02
CA ALA A 91 4.46 10.06 -17.59
C ALA A 91 3.75 11.27 -16.94
N SER A 92 2.49 11.10 -16.53
CA SER A 92 1.67 12.15 -15.90
C SER A 92 0.86 11.65 -14.71
N THR A 93 1.12 10.43 -14.24
CA THR A 93 0.34 9.80 -13.16
C THR A 93 1.31 9.25 -12.13
N PRO A 94 1.44 9.88 -10.95
CA PRO A 94 2.30 9.37 -9.91
C PRO A 94 1.62 8.22 -9.16
N VAL A 95 2.41 7.27 -8.65
CA VAL A 95 1.90 6.09 -7.92
C VAL A 95 1.10 6.49 -6.69
N ASP A 96 1.54 7.51 -5.94
CA ASP A 96 0.83 8.00 -4.75
C ASP A 96 -0.56 8.60 -5.05
N SER A 97 -0.94 8.76 -6.33
CA SER A 97 -2.28 9.25 -6.67
C SER A 97 -3.38 8.23 -6.39
N VAL A 98 -3.07 6.93 -6.43
CA VAL A 98 -4.05 5.84 -6.24
C VAL A 98 -4.15 5.33 -4.81
N GLY A 99 -3.30 5.81 -3.91
CA GLY A 99 -3.29 5.42 -2.50
C GLY A 99 -2.05 5.95 -1.77
N PRO A 100 -2.10 6.09 -0.45
CA PRO A 100 -1.02 6.67 0.33
C PRO A 100 0.15 5.70 0.54
N THR A 101 -0.10 4.39 0.52
CA THR A 101 0.91 3.34 0.78
C THR A 101 0.43 1.98 0.28
N PHE A 102 1.36 1.03 0.22
CA PHE A 102 1.07 -0.40 0.28
C PHE A 102 1.87 -0.97 1.47
N TRP A 103 1.51 -2.13 1.97
CA TRP A 103 2.22 -2.73 3.10
C TRP A 103 2.38 -4.24 2.98
N ILE A 104 3.37 -4.76 3.71
CA ILE A 104 3.56 -6.20 3.91
C ILE A 104 3.50 -6.43 5.42
N GLY A 105 2.63 -7.32 5.86
CA GLY A 105 2.16 -7.27 7.22
C GLY A 105 1.41 -8.52 7.64
N GLY A 106 0.93 -8.54 8.87
CA GLY A 106 0.25 -9.72 9.39
C GLY A 106 0.07 -9.77 10.89
N ALA A 107 -0.58 -10.84 11.37
CA ALA A 107 -0.91 -11.02 12.76
C ALA A 107 0.34 -11.34 13.62
N VAL A 108 0.55 -10.53 14.66
CA VAL A 108 1.59 -10.73 15.69
C VAL A 108 0.96 -10.89 17.07
N THR A 109 1.70 -11.48 18.01
CA THR A 109 1.29 -11.66 19.39
C THR A 109 1.41 -10.33 20.13
N ASP A 110 0.37 -9.98 20.87
CA ASP A 110 0.40 -8.90 21.83
C ASP A 110 -0.46 -9.28 23.05
N PRO A 111 0.16 -9.58 24.20
CA PRO A 111 -0.57 -10.03 25.38
C PRO A 111 -1.47 -8.95 25.99
N ASN A 112 -1.35 -7.68 25.61
CA ASN A 112 -2.16 -6.57 26.12
C ASN A 112 -3.30 -6.18 25.17
N SER A 113 -3.21 -6.55 23.90
CA SER A 113 -4.25 -6.39 22.89
C SER A 113 -5.40 -7.40 23.02
N LEU A 114 -6.54 -7.09 22.39
CA LEU A 114 -7.70 -7.93 22.22
C LEU A 114 -7.29 -9.30 21.64
N VAL A 115 -7.84 -10.37 22.20
CA VAL A 115 -7.52 -11.79 21.88
C VAL A 115 -6.03 -12.17 21.88
N GLY A 116 -5.15 -11.32 22.44
CA GLY A 116 -3.72 -11.60 22.50
C GLY A 116 -2.98 -11.32 21.19
N GLN A 117 -3.56 -10.55 20.27
CA GLN A 117 -3.03 -10.31 18.93
C GLN A 117 -3.05 -8.84 18.55
N ALA A 118 -2.05 -8.43 17.77
CA ALA A 118 -1.92 -7.13 17.14
C ALA A 118 -1.60 -7.33 15.65
N PHE A 119 -1.65 -6.27 14.87
CA PHE A 119 -1.48 -6.31 13.41
C PHE A 119 -0.30 -5.47 12.96
N LEU A 120 0.68 -6.11 12.34
CA LEU A 120 1.85 -5.45 11.76
C LEU A 120 1.53 -4.93 10.37
N GLU A 121 1.99 -3.71 10.07
CA GLU A 121 2.08 -3.21 8.70
C GLU A 121 3.47 -2.63 8.46
N LEU A 122 4.28 -3.22 7.56
CA LEU A 122 5.45 -2.53 7.00
C LEU A 122 4.98 -1.66 5.83
N GLN A 123 4.69 -0.39 6.11
CA GLN A 123 4.12 0.55 5.16
C GLN A 123 5.20 1.20 4.28
N PHE A 124 5.10 1.04 2.96
CA PHE A 124 5.97 1.66 1.96
C PHE A 124 5.29 2.85 1.29
N TYR A 125 5.83 4.04 1.51
CA TYR A 125 5.25 5.27 0.99
C TYR A 125 5.82 5.62 -0.40
N PRO A 126 5.02 5.54 -1.49
CA PRO A 126 5.46 5.98 -2.82
C PRO A 126 5.72 7.48 -2.86
N ASN A 127 6.72 7.88 -3.65
CA ASN A 127 7.09 9.27 -3.89
C ASN A 127 7.37 10.07 -2.60
N SER A 128 7.88 9.39 -1.58
CA SER A 128 7.90 9.90 -0.21
C SER A 128 9.20 9.57 0.52
N LEU A 129 9.79 10.60 1.12
CA LEU A 129 10.90 10.48 2.06
C LEU A 129 10.39 10.67 3.49
N VAL A 130 10.40 9.60 4.28
CA VAL A 130 10.05 9.63 5.71
C VAL A 130 11.04 10.49 6.47
N LYS A 131 10.50 11.39 7.30
CA LYS A 131 11.22 12.23 8.26
C LYS A 131 11.08 11.75 9.69
N GLY A 132 10.10 10.90 9.96
CA GLY A 132 9.95 10.19 11.22
C GLY A 132 8.66 9.38 11.29
N CYS A 133 8.65 8.41 12.19
CA CYS A 133 7.50 7.59 12.54
C CYS A 133 7.21 7.82 14.03
N SER A 134 5.98 8.23 14.35
CA SER A 134 5.54 8.58 15.69
C SER A 134 5.09 7.34 16.47
N SER A 135 5.18 7.37 17.80
CA SER A 135 4.78 6.23 18.64
C SER A 135 3.29 5.89 18.57
N GLY A 136 2.44 6.80 18.06
CA GLY A 136 1.02 6.54 17.83
C GLY A 136 0.71 5.95 16.44
N GLY A 137 1.68 5.27 15.82
CA GLY A 137 1.55 4.65 14.50
C GLY A 137 1.61 5.63 13.31
N GLY A 138 1.49 6.93 13.56
CA GLY A 138 1.53 7.95 12.52
C GLY A 138 2.92 8.16 11.90
N TYR A 139 2.95 8.83 10.74
CA TYR A 139 4.16 9.10 9.94
C TYR A 139 4.27 10.57 9.55
N ASN A 140 5.48 10.98 9.18
CA ASN A 140 5.77 12.29 8.61
C ASN A 140 6.61 12.12 7.35
N VAL A 141 6.07 12.52 6.20
CA VAL A 141 6.70 12.36 4.89
C VAL A 141 6.81 13.70 4.16
N VAL A 142 7.82 13.81 3.31
CA VAL A 142 7.95 14.90 2.33
C VAL A 142 8.02 14.33 0.92
N GLN A 143 7.53 15.09 -0.05
CA GLN A 143 7.48 14.64 -1.43
C GLN A 143 8.89 14.46 -1.99
N ASP A 144 9.15 13.29 -2.52
CA ASP A 144 10.37 12.98 -3.26
C ASP A 144 10.03 12.01 -4.40
N PRO A 145 9.74 12.52 -5.62
CA PRO A 145 9.26 11.70 -6.72
C PRO A 145 10.22 10.56 -7.09
N GLY A 146 9.69 9.34 -7.09
CA GLY A 146 10.42 8.11 -7.38
C GLY A 146 11.08 7.49 -6.15
N VAL A 147 11.00 8.10 -4.97
CA VAL A 147 11.57 7.54 -3.73
C VAL A 147 10.51 6.77 -2.95
N TYR A 148 10.96 5.68 -2.32
CA TYR A 148 10.20 4.89 -1.35
C TYR A 148 10.98 4.83 -0.04
N THR A 149 10.26 5.02 1.07
CA THR A 149 10.75 4.80 2.43
C THR A 149 9.61 4.23 3.27
N ALA A 150 9.91 3.70 4.47
CA ALA A 150 8.93 2.95 5.23
C ALA A 150 8.89 3.27 6.74
N CYS A 151 7.68 3.15 7.29
CA CYS A 151 7.41 3.02 8.72
C CYS A 151 6.78 1.64 8.97
N SER A 152 6.83 1.17 10.20
CA SER A 152 6.29 -0.13 10.58
C SER A 152 5.46 -0.04 11.86
N PRO A 153 4.22 0.49 11.79
CA PRO A 153 3.29 0.41 12.90
C PRO A 153 2.89 -1.05 13.20
N VAL A 154 2.57 -1.30 14.46
CA VAL A 154 1.84 -2.49 14.90
C VAL A 154 0.61 -2.02 15.67
N TRP A 155 -0.57 -2.34 15.17
CA TRP A 155 -1.86 -1.92 15.69
C TRP A 155 -2.43 -2.92 16.69
N GLU A 156 -2.81 -2.43 17.86
CA GLU A 156 -3.46 -3.19 18.92
C GLU A 156 -4.88 -2.67 19.14
N VAL A 157 -5.76 -3.53 19.66
CA VAL A 157 -7.11 -3.15 20.09
C VAL A 157 -7.22 -3.33 21.59
N SER A 158 -7.66 -2.29 22.31
CA SER A 158 -7.82 -2.33 23.76
C SER A 158 -8.82 -3.39 24.23
N LYS A 159 -8.38 -4.26 25.15
CA LYS A 159 -9.24 -5.28 25.81
C LYS A 159 -10.46 -4.73 26.56
N LYS A 160 -10.43 -3.46 26.96
CA LYS A 160 -11.47 -2.86 27.84
C LYS A 160 -12.30 -1.78 27.16
N GLY A 161 -11.80 -1.21 26.06
CA GLY A 161 -12.36 0.01 25.47
C GLY A 161 -12.54 -0.03 23.97
N SER A 162 -12.15 -1.12 23.28
CA SER A 162 -12.36 -1.26 21.83
C SER A 162 -11.72 -0.13 21.00
N SER A 163 -10.71 0.55 21.55
CA SER A 163 -9.94 1.57 20.85
C SER A 163 -8.70 0.94 20.24
N GLU A 164 -8.45 1.23 18.98
CA GLU A 164 -7.18 0.91 18.33
C GLU A 164 -6.10 1.93 18.69
N SER A 165 -4.89 1.44 18.93
CA SER A 165 -3.68 2.23 19.14
C SER A 165 -2.48 1.52 18.53
N ALA A 166 -1.36 2.20 18.39
CA ALA A 166 -0.11 1.55 18.00
C ALA A 166 0.63 1.01 19.23
N ALA A 167 0.81 -0.30 19.31
CA ALA A 167 1.69 -0.96 20.28
C ALA A 167 3.17 -0.69 19.97
N PHE A 168 3.49 -0.54 18.68
CA PHE A 168 4.83 -0.29 18.19
C PHE A 168 4.80 0.59 16.94
N ASN A 169 5.85 1.36 16.71
CA ASN A 169 6.13 1.94 15.39
C ASN A 169 7.64 2.22 15.27
N ALA A 170 8.21 1.93 14.10
CA ALA A 170 9.60 2.24 13.82
C ALA A 170 9.80 2.67 12.36
N MET A 171 10.76 3.56 12.15
CA MET A 171 11.26 3.88 10.82
C MET A 171 12.22 2.80 10.35
N LEU A 172 12.09 2.36 9.11
CA LEU A 172 13.06 1.47 8.48
C LEU A 172 14.33 2.27 8.17
N THR A 173 15.36 2.09 9.00
CA THR A 173 16.65 2.78 8.85
C THR A 173 17.65 1.95 8.08
N ASP A 174 18.41 2.61 7.21
CA ASP A 174 19.55 2.04 6.51
C ASP A 174 20.68 1.71 7.48
N ASN A 175 21.08 0.44 7.53
CA ASN A 175 22.11 -0.09 8.42
C ASN A 175 23.46 0.62 8.30
N ALA A 176 23.76 1.20 7.13
CA ALA A 176 25.04 1.84 6.89
C ALA A 176 25.03 3.36 7.10
N SER A 177 23.87 4.02 7.10
CA SER A 177 23.78 5.48 7.32
C SER A 177 23.07 5.89 8.62
N GLY A 178 22.21 5.04 9.17
CA GLY A 178 21.31 5.37 10.28
C GLY A 178 20.15 6.30 9.89
N GLY A 179 20.10 6.79 8.64
CA GLY A 179 18.95 7.52 8.09
C GLY A 179 17.88 6.56 7.54
N PRO A 180 16.79 7.08 6.94
CA PRO A 180 15.80 6.24 6.27
C PRO A 180 16.44 5.33 5.21
N LEU A 181 15.99 4.08 5.10
CA LEU A 181 16.33 3.24 3.95
C LEU A 181 15.61 3.77 2.71
N VAL A 182 16.36 4.50 1.88
CA VAL A 182 15.88 5.08 0.63
C VAL A 182 15.97 4.02 -0.47
N MET A 183 14.81 3.64 -0.98
CA MET A 183 14.63 2.80 -2.18
C MET A 183 14.06 3.66 -3.30
N HIS A 184 14.14 3.19 -4.54
CA HIS A 184 13.65 3.92 -5.70
C HIS A 184 12.65 3.11 -6.52
N ALA A 185 11.82 3.84 -7.26
CA ALA A 185 10.89 3.29 -8.22
C ALA A 185 11.61 2.36 -9.22
N GLY A 186 11.08 1.15 -9.38
CA GLY A 186 11.68 0.11 -10.22
C GLY A 186 12.76 -0.72 -9.52
N ASP A 187 13.15 -0.39 -8.28
CA ASP A 187 14.06 -1.24 -7.53
C ASP A 187 13.43 -2.59 -7.21
N THR A 188 14.26 -3.63 -7.23
CA THR A 188 13.87 -4.94 -6.69
C THR A 188 14.26 -4.99 -5.24
N ILE A 189 13.31 -5.23 -4.36
CA ILE A 189 13.54 -5.34 -2.92
C ILE A 189 13.11 -6.71 -2.42
N THR A 190 13.73 -7.14 -1.32
CA THR A 190 13.24 -8.23 -0.50
C THR A 190 12.78 -7.72 0.85
N ASP A 191 11.65 -8.21 1.33
CA ASP A 191 11.25 -8.11 2.73
C ASP A 191 11.32 -9.51 3.37
N HIS A 192 12.29 -9.69 4.25
CA HIS A 192 12.51 -10.93 4.99
C HIS A 192 11.98 -10.79 6.42
N GLN A 193 10.87 -11.46 6.69
CA GLN A 193 10.21 -11.49 7.99
C GLN A 193 10.51 -12.81 8.68
N PHE A 194 11.17 -12.78 9.85
CA PHE A 194 11.63 -13.98 10.53
C PHE A 194 11.74 -13.84 12.06
N ILE A 195 11.79 -14.97 12.75
CA ILE A 195 12.11 -15.02 14.19
C ILE A 195 13.52 -15.57 14.42
N THR A 196 14.11 -15.20 15.56
CA THR A 196 15.38 -15.76 16.02
C THR A 196 15.17 -16.68 17.23
N ALA A 197 16.20 -17.46 17.57
CA ALA A 197 16.20 -18.27 18.80
C ALA A 197 16.09 -17.42 20.08
N ALA A 198 16.39 -16.12 20.02
CA ALA A 198 16.29 -15.22 21.16
C ALA A 198 14.84 -14.85 21.52
N GLN A 199 13.90 -15.01 20.58
CA GLN A 199 12.50 -14.62 20.75
C GLN A 199 12.35 -13.16 21.21
N ASP A 200 13.15 -12.27 20.63
CA ASP A 200 13.27 -10.85 20.96
C ASP A 200 12.34 -9.94 20.16
N GLY A 201 11.49 -10.55 19.33
CA GLY A 201 10.54 -9.91 18.44
C GLY A 201 10.62 -10.54 17.05
N MET A 202 9.66 -10.24 16.17
CA MET A 202 9.83 -10.53 14.76
C MET A 202 10.86 -9.55 14.17
N HIS A 203 11.80 -10.10 13.39
CA HIS A 203 12.78 -9.34 12.64
C HIS A 203 12.24 -9.13 11.23
N ILE A 204 12.29 -7.89 10.76
CA ILE A 204 11.86 -7.46 9.42
C ILE A 204 13.08 -6.84 8.77
N THR A 205 13.69 -7.55 7.83
CA THR A 205 14.86 -7.05 7.09
C THR A 205 14.48 -6.76 5.65
N VAL A 206 14.52 -5.48 5.29
CA VAL A 206 14.37 -5.06 3.91
C VAL A 206 15.74 -4.90 3.29
N THR A 207 15.93 -5.49 2.12
CA THR A 207 17.13 -5.29 1.30
C THR A 207 16.71 -4.77 -0.07
N ASP A 208 17.26 -3.64 -0.47
CA ASP A 208 17.22 -3.18 -1.85
C ASP A 208 18.29 -3.94 -2.64
N LEU A 209 17.87 -4.87 -3.47
CA LEU A 209 18.78 -5.69 -4.28
C LEU A 209 19.42 -4.89 -5.42
N THR A 210 18.85 -3.76 -5.82
CA THR A 210 19.43 -2.88 -6.84
C THR A 210 20.65 -2.15 -6.28
N THR A 211 20.54 -1.61 -5.07
CA THR A 211 21.61 -0.78 -4.46
C THR A 211 22.49 -1.55 -3.47
N GLY A 212 22.03 -2.71 -2.99
CA GLY A 212 22.67 -3.50 -1.95
C GLY A 212 22.53 -2.91 -0.54
N ARG A 213 21.70 -1.88 -0.35
CA ARG A 213 21.41 -1.29 0.96
C ARG A 213 20.35 -2.11 1.70
N SER A 214 20.39 -2.11 3.02
CA SER A 214 19.41 -2.82 3.83
C SER A 214 19.13 -2.11 5.15
N GLY A 215 18.01 -2.46 5.76
CA GLY A 215 17.58 -2.01 7.07
C GLY A 215 16.84 -3.13 7.80
N THR A 216 16.93 -3.16 9.12
CA THR A 216 16.24 -4.15 9.95
C THR A 216 15.45 -3.47 11.06
N ILE A 217 14.20 -3.91 11.23
CA ILE A 217 13.34 -3.58 12.37
C ILE A 217 13.17 -4.85 13.21
N VAL A 218 13.19 -4.70 14.54
CA VAL A 218 12.81 -5.76 15.48
C VAL A 218 11.57 -5.30 16.23
N LEU A 219 10.48 -6.06 16.13
CA LEU A 219 9.21 -5.73 16.77
C LEU A 219 9.29 -6.01 18.26
N ASN A 220 9.73 -5.01 19.01
CA ASN A 220 9.83 -5.06 20.46
C ASN A 220 9.20 -3.79 21.03
N SER A 221 7.93 -3.90 21.40
CA SER A 221 7.19 -2.81 22.06
C SER A 221 7.85 -2.50 23.40
N LYS A 222 8.01 -1.21 23.69
CA LYS A 222 8.53 -0.76 25.00
C LYS A 222 7.58 -1.11 26.15
N ILE A 223 6.30 -1.30 25.85
CA ILE A 223 5.24 -1.54 26.82
C ILE A 223 4.89 -3.03 26.87
N ASP A 224 4.78 -3.67 25.70
CA ASP A 224 4.22 -5.03 25.56
C ASP A 224 5.31 -6.09 25.40
N GLY A 225 6.55 -5.67 25.12
CA GLY A 225 7.69 -6.54 24.88
C GLY A 225 7.78 -7.06 23.44
N PRO A 226 8.49 -8.18 23.22
CA PRO A 226 8.61 -8.84 21.93
C PRO A 226 7.25 -9.19 21.29
N LEU A 227 7.02 -8.72 20.07
CA LEU A 227 5.85 -9.05 19.26
C LEU A 227 6.28 -10.12 18.24
N MET A 228 5.80 -11.35 18.42
CA MET A 228 6.16 -12.52 17.61
C MET A 228 5.05 -12.82 16.59
N PRO A 229 5.29 -13.58 15.50
CA PRO A 229 4.20 -14.06 14.65
C PRO A 229 3.13 -14.79 15.48
N ALA A 230 1.86 -14.43 15.33
CA ALA A 230 0.75 -15.04 16.07
C ALA A 230 0.55 -16.51 15.71
N PHE A 231 0.98 -16.90 14.51
CA PHE A 231 0.84 -18.23 13.97
C PHE A 231 2.17 -18.76 13.40
N SER A 232 2.30 -20.08 13.32
CA SER A 232 3.49 -20.72 12.76
C SER A 232 3.37 -21.11 11.29
N VAL A 233 2.16 -21.10 10.71
CA VAL A 233 1.88 -21.64 9.37
C VAL A 233 1.05 -20.66 8.55
N GLN A 234 1.46 -20.41 7.30
CA GLN A 234 0.76 -19.57 6.33
C GLN A 234 -0.42 -20.28 5.68
N LYS A 235 -1.55 -20.34 6.37
CA LYS A 235 -2.76 -20.97 5.85
C LYS A 235 -4.00 -20.16 6.22
N LEU A 236 -5.04 -20.31 5.42
CA LEU A 236 -6.36 -19.77 5.72
C LEU A 236 -6.86 -20.24 7.09
N GLY A 237 -7.56 -19.34 7.78
CA GLY A 237 -8.06 -19.55 9.15
C GLY A 237 -7.05 -19.25 10.25
N ASN A 238 -5.78 -19.06 9.91
CA ASN A 238 -4.79 -18.47 10.83
C ASN A 238 -4.83 -16.94 10.70
N ALA A 239 -6.04 -16.39 10.70
CA ALA A 239 -6.31 -14.98 10.48
C ALA A 239 -6.17 -14.14 11.75
N LEU A 240 -6.08 -12.82 11.58
CA LEU A 240 -6.20 -11.88 12.69
C LEU A 240 -7.54 -12.05 13.40
N GLY A 241 -7.51 -12.37 14.69
CA GLY A 241 -8.68 -12.78 15.44
C GLY A 241 -9.71 -11.69 15.70
N TRP A 242 -9.38 -10.43 15.44
CA TRP A 242 -10.31 -9.30 15.46
C TRP A 242 -10.49 -8.65 14.07
N GLY A 243 -9.82 -9.18 13.05
CA GLY A 243 -10.04 -8.81 11.65
C GLY A 243 -11.35 -9.38 11.11
N ILE A 244 -11.78 -8.89 9.95
CA ILE A 244 -13.07 -9.25 9.35
C ILE A 244 -12.92 -10.17 8.13
N VAL A 245 -11.70 -10.59 7.78
CA VAL A 245 -11.42 -11.48 6.64
C VAL A 245 -10.84 -12.81 7.11
N ASP A 246 -11.15 -13.89 6.40
CA ASP A 246 -10.56 -15.22 6.60
C ASP A 246 -9.33 -15.36 5.69
N ASP A 247 -8.19 -14.85 6.17
CA ASP A 247 -6.93 -14.75 5.45
C ASP A 247 -5.85 -15.70 6.03
N ALA A 248 -4.62 -15.52 5.56
CA ALA A 248 -3.43 -16.14 6.13
C ALA A 248 -2.62 -15.12 6.95
N PRO A 249 -1.74 -15.57 7.88
CA PRO A 249 -1.05 -14.70 8.83
C PRO A 249 -0.19 -13.58 8.28
N ASN A 250 0.22 -13.62 7.01
CA ASN A 250 1.01 -12.56 6.40
C ASN A 250 0.60 -12.33 4.96
N SER A 251 0.45 -11.05 4.61
CA SER A 251 -0.12 -10.63 3.35
C SER A 251 0.65 -9.43 2.77
N LEU A 252 0.46 -9.22 1.47
CA LEU A 252 0.79 -7.95 0.83
C LEU A 252 -0.51 -7.25 0.47
N VAL A 253 -0.60 -5.98 0.81
CA VAL A 253 -1.86 -5.22 0.73
C VAL A 253 -1.63 -3.83 0.16
N TRP A 254 -2.64 -3.34 -0.56
CA TRP A 254 -2.72 -1.94 -0.98
C TRP A 254 -3.71 -1.18 -0.11
N GLU A 255 -3.32 -0.01 0.39
CA GLU A 255 -4.28 0.89 1.03
C GLU A 255 -5.02 1.67 -0.05
N ILE A 256 -6.27 1.27 -0.35
CA ILE A 256 -7.16 2.00 -1.25
C ILE A 256 -8.24 2.76 -0.45
N GLY A 257 -9.13 3.47 -1.14
CA GLY A 257 -10.16 4.30 -0.47
C GLY A 257 -9.61 5.59 0.12
N HIS A 258 -8.45 6.06 -0.35
CA HIS A 258 -7.80 7.27 0.15
C HIS A 258 -7.30 8.16 -0.98
N THR A 259 -7.34 9.46 -0.74
CA THR A 259 -6.66 10.43 -1.59
C THR A 259 -5.14 10.35 -1.35
N GLY A 260 -4.34 10.61 -2.39
CA GLY A 260 -2.88 10.58 -2.25
C GLY A 260 -2.33 11.54 -1.20
N ASN A 261 -1.17 11.23 -0.63
CA ASN A 261 -0.48 12.04 0.40
C ASN A 261 -0.14 13.47 -0.07
N TYR A 262 -0.09 13.69 -1.39
CA TYR A 262 0.24 14.98 -2.01
C TYR A 262 -0.95 15.64 -2.70
N THR A 263 -2.16 15.14 -2.45
CA THR A 263 -3.41 15.71 -2.95
C THR A 263 -3.99 16.73 -1.96
N GLN A 264 -5.15 17.30 -2.28
CA GLN A 264 -5.86 18.25 -1.42
C GLN A 264 -7.34 17.89 -1.32
N PRO A 265 -7.83 17.50 -0.14
CA PRO A 265 -7.08 17.12 1.07
C PRO A 265 -6.22 15.88 0.88
N ALA A 266 -5.09 15.82 1.58
CA ALA A 266 -4.11 14.73 1.52
C ALA A 266 -4.51 13.55 2.41
N GLY A 267 -4.31 12.32 1.94
CA GLY A 267 -4.50 11.11 2.75
C GLY A 267 -5.92 10.94 3.30
N GLN A 268 -6.92 11.61 2.71
CA GLN A 268 -8.27 11.60 3.25
C GLN A 268 -9.04 10.42 2.67
N TYR A 269 -9.84 9.76 3.51
CA TYR A 269 -10.83 8.78 3.07
C TYR A 269 -11.68 9.31 1.91
N CYS A 270 -11.87 8.46 0.90
CA CYS A 270 -12.70 8.72 -0.25
C CYS A 270 -13.43 7.43 -0.68
N VAL A 271 -14.58 7.61 -1.32
CA VAL A 271 -15.49 6.52 -1.70
C VAL A 271 -15.51 6.30 -3.21
N PRO A 272 -15.95 5.10 -3.68
CA PRO A 272 -16.22 4.86 -5.09
C PRO A 272 -17.18 5.91 -5.69
N GLY A 273 -16.96 6.24 -6.95
CA GLY A 273 -17.73 7.23 -7.71
C GLY A 273 -17.38 8.69 -7.41
N SER A 274 -16.49 8.94 -6.43
CA SER A 274 -15.99 10.30 -6.15
C SER A 274 -15.07 10.78 -7.28
N ALA A 275 -15.67 11.46 -8.27
CA ALA A 275 -14.97 12.04 -9.42
C ALA A 275 -14.58 13.51 -9.23
N THR A 276 -15.01 14.15 -8.13
CA THR A 276 -14.83 15.58 -7.88
C THR A 276 -13.85 15.84 -6.74
N LYS A 277 -13.21 17.02 -6.79
CA LYS A 277 -11.96 17.34 -6.09
C LYS A 277 -11.99 17.02 -4.58
N PRO A 278 -11.10 16.13 -4.10
CA PRO A 278 -10.17 15.27 -4.83
C PRO A 278 -10.86 13.99 -5.32
N PRO A 279 -10.64 13.60 -6.59
CA PRO A 279 -11.15 12.33 -7.09
C PRO A 279 -10.48 11.15 -6.37
N CYS A 280 -11.24 10.06 -6.17
CA CYS A 280 -10.75 8.84 -5.54
C CYS A 280 -10.15 7.90 -6.59
N TYR A 281 -8.92 8.18 -7.01
CA TYR A 281 -8.27 7.41 -8.09
C TYR A 281 -8.03 5.94 -7.74
N SER A 282 -8.05 5.58 -6.45
CA SER A 282 -8.02 4.18 -6.03
C SER A 282 -9.14 3.36 -6.68
N TYR A 283 -10.32 3.95 -6.89
CA TYR A 283 -11.45 3.30 -7.56
C TYR A 283 -11.51 3.54 -9.08
N ASP A 284 -10.39 3.91 -9.71
CA ASP A 284 -10.26 4.16 -11.15
C ASP A 284 -9.15 3.30 -11.77
N VAL A 285 -9.48 2.05 -12.12
CA VAL A 285 -8.57 1.12 -12.83
C VAL A 285 -7.86 1.75 -14.03
N PRO A 286 -8.51 2.57 -14.88
CA PRO A 286 -7.81 3.32 -15.93
C PRO A 286 -6.63 4.19 -15.46
N THR A 287 -6.63 4.68 -14.21
CA THR A 287 -5.51 5.43 -13.63
C THR A 287 -4.40 4.51 -13.13
N TRP A 288 -4.72 3.36 -12.53
CA TRP A 288 -3.72 2.32 -12.21
C TRP A 288 -2.89 1.92 -13.43
N LEU A 289 -3.54 1.76 -14.58
CA LEU A 289 -2.90 1.35 -15.83
C LEU A 289 -1.98 2.40 -16.48
N LYS A 290 -1.82 3.59 -15.88
CA LYS A 290 -0.96 4.68 -16.41
C LYS A 290 0.47 4.65 -15.89
N PHE A 291 0.80 3.77 -14.94
CA PHE A 291 2.12 3.64 -14.35
C PHE A 291 2.59 2.17 -14.37
N GLN A 292 3.85 1.89 -14.01
CA GLN A 292 4.31 0.50 -13.90
C GLN A 292 3.89 -0.07 -12.54
N PRO A 293 3.22 -1.23 -12.49
CA PRO A 293 2.68 -1.75 -11.26
C PRO A 293 3.77 -2.25 -10.32
N LEU A 294 3.41 -2.38 -9.04
CA LEU A 294 4.12 -3.25 -8.12
C LEU A 294 4.11 -4.66 -8.70
N GLN A 295 5.28 -5.30 -8.74
CA GLN A 295 5.39 -6.67 -9.24
C GLN A 295 5.81 -7.59 -8.11
N ILE A 296 4.93 -8.52 -7.73
CA ILE A 296 5.24 -9.57 -6.77
C ILE A 296 5.93 -10.70 -7.55
N LYS A 297 7.25 -10.81 -7.37
CA LYS A 297 8.06 -11.85 -8.02
C LYS A 297 7.85 -13.21 -7.38
N GLY A 298 7.51 -13.22 -6.09
CA GLY A 298 7.14 -14.42 -5.35
C GLY A 298 7.52 -14.31 -3.87
N VAL A 299 7.26 -15.40 -3.17
CA VAL A 299 7.63 -15.59 -1.76
C VAL A 299 8.46 -16.87 -1.62
N THR A 300 9.50 -16.81 -0.79
CA THR A 300 10.28 -17.98 -0.38
C THR A 300 10.11 -18.19 1.12
N PHE A 301 9.65 -19.36 1.53
CA PHE A 301 9.55 -19.72 2.94
C PHE A 301 10.91 -20.16 3.51
N GLY A 302 11.04 -20.21 4.83
CA GLY A 302 12.30 -20.51 5.51
C GLY A 302 12.91 -21.89 5.19
N ASP A 303 12.09 -22.82 4.70
CA ASP A 303 12.54 -24.14 4.22
C ASP A 303 13.00 -24.14 2.75
N GLY A 304 12.96 -22.98 2.09
CA GLY A 304 13.28 -22.79 0.67
C GLY A 304 12.14 -23.11 -0.30
N SER A 305 10.97 -23.51 0.19
CA SER A 305 9.79 -23.72 -0.64
C SER A 305 9.16 -22.40 -1.10
N THR A 306 8.31 -22.47 -2.13
CA THR A 306 7.56 -21.33 -2.69
C THR A 306 6.07 -21.66 -2.70
N PRO A 307 5.17 -20.66 -2.63
CA PRO A 307 3.74 -20.92 -2.64
C PRO A 307 3.31 -21.49 -3.98
N SER A 308 2.46 -22.52 -3.93
CA SER A 308 1.79 -23.09 -5.11
C SER A 308 0.37 -22.54 -5.31
N HIS A 309 -0.13 -21.84 -4.30
CA HIS A 309 -1.45 -21.24 -4.23
C HIS A 309 -1.32 -19.92 -3.48
N TRP A 310 -2.19 -19.00 -3.82
CA TRP A 310 -2.32 -17.72 -3.14
C TRP A 310 -3.79 -17.54 -2.75
N SER A 311 -4.06 -16.77 -1.71
CA SER A 311 -5.40 -16.26 -1.45
C SER A 311 -5.47 -14.78 -1.78
N VAL A 312 -6.68 -14.33 -2.09
CA VAL A 312 -7.01 -12.92 -2.22
C VAL A 312 -8.30 -12.65 -1.46
N VAL A 313 -8.34 -11.54 -0.75
CA VAL A 313 -9.50 -11.09 0.04
C VAL A 313 -9.50 -9.57 0.14
N SER A 314 -10.61 -9.00 0.57
CA SER A 314 -10.73 -7.57 0.87
C SER A 314 -11.73 -7.41 2.01
N ASP A 315 -11.44 -6.48 2.89
CA ASP A 315 -12.29 -6.09 4.02
C ASP A 315 -13.69 -5.62 3.61
N PHE A 316 -13.84 -5.05 2.42
CA PHE A 316 -15.13 -4.57 1.88
C PHE A 316 -15.61 -5.39 0.68
N GLY A 317 -14.86 -6.46 0.37
CA GLY A 317 -15.06 -7.45 -0.69
C GLY A 317 -15.47 -6.89 -2.06
N GLY A 318 -14.64 -5.99 -2.58
CA GLY A 318 -14.56 -5.76 -4.02
C GLY A 318 -15.74 -5.03 -4.64
N VAL A 319 -16.45 -5.73 -5.54
CA VAL A 319 -17.56 -5.15 -6.32
C VAL A 319 -18.71 -4.66 -5.42
N ALA A 320 -18.90 -5.26 -4.25
CA ALA A 320 -19.97 -4.86 -3.33
C ALA A 320 -19.77 -3.44 -2.81
N GLU A 321 -18.55 -3.09 -2.40
CA GLU A 321 -18.17 -1.74 -1.98
C GLU A 321 -18.50 -0.72 -3.09
N VAL A 322 -18.08 -0.99 -4.32
CA VAL A 322 -18.37 -0.10 -5.46
C VAL A 322 -19.87 0.06 -5.68
N ASN A 323 -20.65 -1.02 -5.63
CA ASN A 323 -22.09 -0.98 -5.87
C ASN A 323 -22.87 -0.24 -4.77
N GLN A 324 -22.30 -0.05 -3.58
CA GLN A 324 -22.93 0.74 -2.51
C GLN A 324 -22.99 2.23 -2.87
N TYR A 325 -21.98 2.76 -3.56
CA TYR A 325 -21.88 4.19 -3.87
C TYR A 325 -22.16 4.53 -5.33
N CYS A 326 -21.88 3.58 -6.23
CA CYS A 326 -21.99 3.82 -7.65
C CYS A 326 -23.33 3.35 -8.22
N PRO A 327 -23.94 4.12 -9.14
CA PRO A 327 -25.16 3.68 -9.83
C PRO A 327 -24.91 2.47 -10.74
N ARG A 328 -23.65 2.23 -11.14
CA ARG A 328 -23.23 1.12 -11.98
C ARG A 328 -21.72 0.89 -11.87
N TYR A 329 -21.31 -0.36 -11.66
CA TYR A 329 -19.91 -0.79 -11.79
C TYR A 329 -19.35 -0.54 -13.20
N GLY A 330 -18.13 -0.02 -13.27
CA GLY A 330 -17.44 0.36 -14.50
C GLY A 330 -17.77 1.76 -15.03
N ALA A 331 -18.55 2.56 -14.29
CA ALA A 331 -18.60 4.00 -14.51
C ALA A 331 -17.27 4.67 -14.08
N PRO A 332 -17.00 5.93 -14.45
CA PRO A 332 -15.79 6.64 -13.99
C PRO A 332 -15.67 6.59 -12.46
N PHE A 333 -14.49 6.22 -11.95
CA PHE A 333 -14.22 6.04 -10.51
C PHE A 333 -15.08 4.97 -9.82
N CYS A 334 -15.74 4.10 -10.57
CA CYS A 334 -16.59 3.02 -10.07
C CYS A 334 -16.00 1.66 -10.46
N TYR A 335 -14.71 1.48 -10.19
CA TYR A 335 -14.00 0.21 -10.32
C TYR A 335 -13.42 -0.18 -8.98
N TYR A 336 -13.24 -1.48 -8.76
CA TYR A 336 -12.43 -1.97 -7.66
C TYR A 336 -11.16 -2.58 -8.27
N PRO A 337 -9.94 -2.18 -7.87
CA PRO A 337 -8.72 -2.72 -8.46
C PRO A 337 -8.46 -4.16 -8.02
N TRP A 338 -7.72 -4.92 -8.82
CA TRP A 338 -7.56 -6.37 -8.62
C TRP A 338 -6.12 -6.85 -8.80
N TYR A 339 -5.80 -7.98 -8.18
CA TYR A 339 -4.61 -8.77 -8.49
C TYR A 339 -4.77 -9.50 -9.82
N ALA A 340 -3.70 -9.53 -10.61
CA ALA A 340 -3.62 -10.23 -11.88
C ALA A 340 -2.24 -10.87 -12.06
N TYR A 341 -2.16 -11.96 -12.82
CA TYR A 341 -0.91 -12.61 -13.19
C TYR A 341 -0.43 -12.19 -14.58
N ASN A 342 0.77 -11.61 -14.61
CA ASN A 342 1.46 -11.20 -15.83
C ASN A 342 2.49 -12.26 -16.25
N SER A 343 2.24 -12.90 -17.39
CA SER A 343 3.10 -13.99 -17.89
C SER A 343 4.44 -13.51 -18.46
N GLN A 344 4.52 -12.25 -18.91
CA GLN A 344 5.74 -11.70 -19.49
C GLN A 344 6.76 -11.42 -18.39
N SER A 345 6.33 -10.83 -17.28
CA SER A 345 7.17 -10.56 -16.11
C SER A 345 7.21 -11.71 -15.11
N LYS A 346 6.34 -12.72 -15.25
CA LYS A 346 6.11 -13.85 -14.33
C LYS A 346 5.84 -13.37 -12.90
N THR A 347 4.91 -12.43 -12.75
CA THR A 347 4.59 -11.80 -11.46
C THR A 347 3.11 -11.63 -11.26
N PHE A 348 2.69 -11.55 -10.00
CA PHE A 348 1.43 -10.89 -9.67
C PHE A 348 1.61 -9.37 -9.74
N THR A 349 0.58 -8.68 -10.19
CA THR A 349 0.48 -7.21 -10.24
C THR A 349 -0.87 -6.79 -9.66
N TYR A 350 -0.97 -5.59 -9.14
CA TYR A 350 -2.22 -5.04 -8.60
C TYR A 350 -2.64 -3.78 -9.36
N GLY A 351 -3.95 -3.58 -9.51
CA GLY A 351 -4.54 -2.36 -10.09
C GLY A 351 -5.34 -2.58 -11.37
N GLY A 352 -5.17 -3.72 -12.05
CA GLY A 352 -5.88 -4.04 -13.29
C GLY A 352 -5.06 -4.89 -14.26
N ASP A 353 -5.54 -5.01 -15.50
CA ASP A 353 -4.89 -5.80 -16.54
C ASP A 353 -3.81 -4.99 -17.29
N TYR A 354 -2.59 -5.05 -16.78
CA TYR A 354 -1.42 -4.46 -17.44
C TYR A 354 -1.03 -5.24 -18.71
N PRO A 355 -0.30 -4.63 -19.67
CA PRO A 355 0.24 -5.35 -20.82
C PRO A 355 1.01 -6.62 -20.40
N GLY A 356 0.63 -7.78 -20.95
CA GLY A 356 1.19 -9.09 -20.59
C GLY A 356 0.37 -9.89 -19.57
N THR A 357 -0.71 -9.32 -19.03
CA THR A 357 -1.68 -10.03 -18.18
C THR A 357 -2.26 -11.23 -18.93
N THR A 358 -2.30 -12.37 -18.24
CA THR A 358 -2.82 -13.64 -18.78
C THR A 358 -3.88 -14.28 -17.90
N LYS A 359 -3.94 -13.90 -16.62
CA LYS A 359 -5.01 -14.26 -15.70
C LYS A 359 -5.36 -13.03 -14.90
N ASP A 360 -6.63 -12.63 -14.91
CA ASP A 360 -7.18 -11.54 -14.11
C ASP A 360 -7.98 -12.07 -12.91
N PHE A 361 -8.10 -13.40 -12.78
CA PHE A 361 -8.81 -14.11 -11.72
C PHE A 361 -10.28 -13.69 -11.54
N GLY A 362 -10.93 -13.23 -12.62
CA GLY A 362 -12.28 -12.68 -12.51
C GLY A 362 -12.32 -11.23 -12.03
N GLN A 363 -11.18 -10.55 -12.05
CA GLN A 363 -11.02 -9.13 -11.76
C GLN A 363 -11.45 -8.82 -10.32
N ALA A 364 -12.30 -7.81 -10.13
CA ALA A 364 -12.85 -7.48 -8.83
C ALA A 364 -13.77 -8.58 -8.23
N LEU A 365 -14.20 -9.58 -9.02
CA LEU A 365 -15.00 -10.69 -8.50
C LEU A 365 -14.17 -11.73 -7.73
N GLN A 366 -12.84 -11.59 -7.70
CA GLN A 366 -12.00 -12.46 -6.88
C GLN A 366 -12.15 -12.18 -5.37
N PHE A 367 -12.71 -11.03 -4.99
CA PHE A 367 -12.99 -10.70 -3.60
C PHE A 367 -14.40 -11.16 -3.27
N ASP A 368 -14.51 -12.35 -2.67
CA ASP A 368 -15.79 -12.96 -2.34
C ASP A 368 -16.46 -12.21 -1.18
N GLN A 369 -17.80 -12.14 -1.23
CA GLN A 369 -18.66 -11.60 -0.19
C GLN A 369 -19.28 -12.70 0.67
N ASN A 370 -19.02 -13.97 0.34
CA ASN A 370 -19.46 -15.09 1.15
C ASN A 370 -18.83 -14.97 2.55
N THR A 371 -19.68 -15.19 3.56
CA THR A 371 -19.29 -15.17 4.96
C THR A 371 -19.21 -16.58 5.58
N ASN A 372 -19.56 -17.62 4.80
CA ASN A 372 -19.52 -19.02 5.19
C ASN A 372 -18.32 -19.73 4.55
N CYS A 373 -17.14 -19.48 5.09
CA CYS A 373 -15.87 -19.98 4.57
C CYS A 373 -15.71 -21.49 4.78
N PRO A 374 -15.07 -22.21 3.86
CA PRO A 374 -14.72 -23.60 4.13
C PRO A 374 -13.67 -23.65 5.25
N SER A 375 -13.99 -24.37 6.34
CA SER A 375 -13.12 -24.61 7.50
C SER A 375 -11.64 -24.88 7.15
N PRO A 376 -10.68 -24.44 7.99
CA PRO A 376 -10.90 -23.81 9.30
C PRO A 376 -11.16 -22.31 9.20
N PHE A 377 -12.19 -21.84 9.89
CA PHE A 377 -12.48 -20.42 10.06
C PHE A 377 -11.62 -19.84 11.19
N GLY A 378 -11.19 -18.58 11.05
CA GLY A 378 -10.91 -17.76 12.22
C GLY A 378 -12.20 -17.52 13.03
N PRO A 379 -12.15 -17.47 14.38
CA PRO A 379 -13.35 -17.42 15.23
C PRO A 379 -14.25 -16.18 15.01
N ASN A 380 -13.82 -15.17 14.25
CA ASN A 380 -14.52 -13.89 14.06
C ASN A 380 -14.46 -13.37 12.61
N THR A 381 -14.20 -14.22 11.62
CA THR A 381 -14.03 -13.77 10.22
C THR A 381 -15.38 -13.57 9.53
N THR A 382 -15.47 -12.53 8.68
CA THR A 382 -16.71 -12.12 7.98
C THR A 382 -16.64 -12.42 6.48
N TYR A 383 -15.50 -12.28 5.81
CA TYR A 383 -15.38 -12.52 4.37
C TYR A 383 -14.38 -13.60 4.02
N CYS A 384 -14.73 -14.47 3.08
CA CYS A 384 -13.88 -15.57 2.67
C CYS A 384 -12.83 -15.17 1.65
N SER A 385 -11.62 -15.68 1.83
CA SER A 385 -10.60 -15.63 0.80
C SER A 385 -10.92 -16.50 -0.41
N THR A 386 -10.62 -15.98 -1.59
CA THR A 386 -10.58 -16.77 -2.84
C THR A 386 -9.19 -17.30 -3.08
N VAL A 387 -9.05 -18.62 -3.27
CA VAL A 387 -7.76 -19.22 -3.63
C VAL A 387 -7.52 -19.13 -5.14
N ILE A 388 -6.38 -18.56 -5.52
CA ILE A 388 -5.92 -18.38 -6.91
C ILE A 388 -4.60 -19.13 -7.18
N GLN A 389 -4.32 -19.40 -8.46
CA GLN A 389 -3.17 -20.19 -8.95
C GLN A 389 -2.40 -19.53 -10.09
#